data_AF-A0A7W0SMD5-F1
#
_entry.id   AF-A0A7W0SMD5-F1
#
_cell.length_a   1.000
_cell.length_b   1.000
_cell.length_c   1.000
_cell.angle_alpha   90.00
_cell.angle_beta   90.00
_cell.angle_gamma   90.00
#
_symmetry.space_group_name_H-M   'P 1'
#
loop_
_entity.id
_entity.type
_entity.pdbx_description
1 polymer ?
#
loop_
_entity_poly.entity_id
_entity_poly.type
_entity_poly.pdbx_seq_one_letter_code
_entity_poly.pdbx_strand_id
1 'polypeptide(L)'
;MTEIEIGMPTLKPKDFKTDQEVRWCPGCGDYIILNTVQSFLPEMNIRREDIVFVSGIGCSSRFPYYVNTYGLHSIHGRAPAIATGLAASRPELSVWVVTGDGDALS
;
A
#
# COMPACT_ATOMS: atom_id res chain seq x y z
N MET A 1 32.46 9.49 4.99
CA MET A 1 32.55 10.92 4.60
C MET A 1 32.39 10.99 3.09
N THR A 2 31.19 11.05 2.54
CA THR A 2 30.13 12.02 2.82
C THR A 2 28.75 11.35 2.80
N GLU A 3 28.13 11.20 3.96
CA GLU A 3 26.70 10.99 4.04
C GLU A 3 26.04 12.31 3.65
N ILE A 4 25.50 12.36 2.45
CA ILE A 4 24.56 13.41 2.10
C ILE A 4 23.25 12.98 2.77
N GLU A 5 22.99 13.49 3.97
CA GLU A 5 21.63 13.55 4.52
C GLU A 5 20.81 14.47 3.60
N ILE A 6 20.33 13.94 2.48
CA ILE A 6 19.20 14.52 1.77
C ILE A 6 18.03 14.34 2.73
N GLY A 7 17.76 15.36 3.54
CA GLY A 7 16.71 15.33 4.56
C GLY A 7 15.44 14.74 3.99
N MET A 8 14.99 13.62 4.56
CA MET A 8 13.78 12.95 4.09
C MET A 8 12.62 13.93 4.15
N PRO A 9 11.82 14.05 3.08
CA PRO A 9 10.68 14.95 3.09
C PRO A 9 9.73 14.55 4.22
N THR A 10 9.32 15.51 5.05
CA THR A 10 8.30 15.28 6.07
C THR A 10 6.96 15.03 5.39
N LEU A 11 6.60 13.75 5.23
CA LEU A 11 5.32 13.34 4.67
C LEU A 11 4.18 13.59 5.67
N LYS A 12 2.98 13.82 5.13
CA LYS A 12 1.74 13.99 5.89
C LYS A 12 0.69 13.00 5.38
N PRO A 13 -0.37 12.71 6.16
CA PRO A 13 -1.40 11.76 5.73
C PRO A 13 -2.04 12.09 4.38
N LYS A 14 -2.16 13.38 4.05
CA LYS A 14 -2.68 13.84 2.76
C LYS A 14 -1.82 13.41 1.56
N ASP A 15 -0.52 13.20 1.76
CA ASP A 15 0.41 12.87 0.68
C ASP A 15 0.27 11.40 0.25
N PHE A 16 -0.38 10.58 1.09
CA PHE A 16 -0.72 9.18 0.82
C PHE A 16 -2.15 8.99 0.29
N LYS A 17 -2.90 10.08 0.06
CA LYS A 17 -4.25 10.03 -0.53
C LYS A 17 -4.18 10.24 -2.04
N THR A 18 -4.95 9.46 -2.78
CA THR A 18 -5.16 9.65 -4.22
C THR A 18 -6.37 10.55 -4.50
N ASP A 19 -6.52 10.98 -5.75
CA ASP A 19 -7.72 11.66 -6.27
C ASP A 19 -8.85 10.68 -6.65
N GLN A 20 -8.59 9.38 -6.59
CA GLN A 20 -9.56 8.34 -6.95
C GLN A 20 -10.74 8.28 -5.97
N GLU A 21 -11.94 8.21 -6.53
CA GLU A 21 -13.16 8.00 -5.75
C GLU A 21 -13.18 6.58 -5.15
N VAL A 22 -13.38 6.49 -3.84
CA VAL A 22 -13.47 5.21 -3.14
C VAL A 22 -14.82 4.55 -3.43
N ARG A 23 -14.78 3.40 -4.10
CA ARG A 23 -15.95 2.63 -4.57
C ARG A 23 -16.48 1.59 -3.59
N TRP A 24 -16.24 1.76 -2.29
CA TRP A 24 -16.80 0.86 -1.27
C TRP A 24 -18.21 1.29 -0.86
N CYS A 25 -19.01 0.35 -0.36
CA CYS A 25 -20.36 0.65 0.11
C CYS A 25 -20.33 1.61 1.31
N PRO A 26 -21.32 2.51 1.47
CA PRO A 26 -21.45 3.32 2.68
C PRO A 26 -21.46 2.45 3.95
N GLY A 27 -20.60 2.78 4.92
CA GLY A 27 -20.44 2.02 6.16
C GLY A 27 -19.49 0.81 6.07
N CYS A 28 -18.84 0.57 4.92
CA CYS A 28 -17.83 -0.47 4.80
C CYS A 28 -16.63 -0.23 5.74
N GLY A 29 -16.16 -1.30 6.41
CA GLY A 29 -15.01 -1.23 7.32
C GLY A 29 -13.68 -0.87 6.64
N ASP A 30 -13.55 -1.12 5.34
CA ASP A 30 -12.34 -0.81 4.57
C ASP A 30 -11.98 0.69 4.60
N TYR A 31 -12.97 1.58 4.77
CA TYR A 31 -12.72 3.02 4.97
C TYR A 31 -11.88 3.30 6.21
N ILE A 32 -12.10 2.57 7.31
CA ILE A 32 -11.36 2.75 8.55
C ILE A 32 -9.93 2.23 8.36
N ILE A 33 -9.77 1.07 7.72
CA ILE A 33 -8.46 0.50 7.41
C ILE A 33 -7.65 1.47 6.54
N LEU A 34 -8.24 1.99 5.46
CA LEU A 34 -7.60 2.96 4.57
C LEU A 34 -7.15 4.23 5.31
N ASN A 35 -8.05 4.86 6.06
CA ASN A 35 -7.72 6.08 6.79
C ASN A 35 -6.65 5.85 7.86
N THR A 36 -6.67 4.70 8.52
CA THR A 36 -5.68 4.34 9.55
C THR A 36 -4.31 4.16 8.91
N VAL A 37 -4.23 3.40 7.82
CA VAL A 37 -2.98 3.18 7.09
C VAL A 37 -2.42 4.50 6.56
N GLN A 38 -3.21 5.32 5.87
CA GLN A 38 -2.76 6.62 5.36
C GLN A 38 -2.28 7.58 6.46
N SER A 39 -2.82 7.46 7.67
CA SER A 39 -2.39 8.26 8.82
C SER A 39 -1.08 7.74 9.42
N PHE A 40 -0.85 6.42 9.37
CA PHE A 40 0.33 5.76 9.90
C PHE A 40 1.55 5.81 8.96
N LEU A 41 1.37 5.71 7.64
CA LEU A 41 2.48 5.68 6.68
C LEU A 41 3.50 6.83 6.83
N PRO A 42 3.11 8.09 7.12
CA PRO A 42 4.05 9.17 7.41
C PRO A 42 5.00 8.91 8.59
N GLU A 43 4.56 8.14 9.59
CA GLU A 43 5.33 7.87 10.81
C GLU A 43 6.46 6.87 10.58
N MET A 44 6.38 6.07 9.49
CA MET A 44 7.40 5.06 9.19
C MET A 44 8.72 5.66 8.71
N ASN A 45 8.74 6.95 8.35
CA ASN A 45 9.91 7.62 7.76
C ASN A 45 10.48 6.81 6.57
N ILE A 46 9.61 6.42 5.64
CA ILE A 46 9.96 5.76 4.37
C ILE A 46 9.46 6.66 3.24
N ARG A 47 10.25 6.84 2.18
CA ARG A 47 9.80 7.60 1.01
C ARG A 47 8.60 6.88 0.38
N ARG A 48 7.61 7.64 -0.04
CA ARG A 48 6.40 7.12 -0.70
C ARG A 48 6.72 6.19 -1.86
N GLU A 49 7.70 6.57 -2.67
CA GLU A 49 8.18 5.80 -3.83
C GLU A 49 8.92 4.51 -3.48
N ASP A 50 9.27 4.29 -2.21
CA ASP A 50 9.86 3.03 -1.73
C ASP A 50 8.82 2.10 -1.08
N ILE A 51 7.55 2.52 -1.00
CA ILE A 51 6.45 1.72 -0.46
C ILE A 51 5.65 1.13 -1.61
N VAL A 52 5.38 -0.16 -1.57
CA VAL A 52 4.59 -0.86 -2.59
C VAL A 52 3.48 -1.68 -1.95
N PHE A 53 2.23 -1.38 -2.31
CA PHE A 53 1.08 -2.21 -1.93
C PHE A 53 0.73 -3.20 -3.04
N VAL A 54 0.71 -4.48 -2.72
CA VAL A 54 0.29 -5.57 -3.63
C VAL A 54 -1.03 -6.14 -3.13
N SER A 55 -2.03 -6.24 -4.00
CA SER A 55 -3.34 -6.81 -3.68
C SER A 55 -3.78 -7.84 -4.70
N GLY A 56 -4.72 -8.72 -4.34
CA GLY A 56 -5.31 -9.72 -5.26
C GLY A 56 -6.57 -9.18 -5.90
N ILE A 57 -7.72 -9.85 -5.75
CA ILE A 57 -9.02 -9.42 -6.31
C ILE A 57 -10.10 -9.43 -5.22
N GLY A 58 -10.92 -8.37 -5.19
CA GLY A 58 -12.00 -8.20 -4.23
C GLY A 58 -12.26 -6.74 -3.89
N CYS A 59 -13.25 -6.47 -3.02
CA CYS A 59 -13.50 -5.12 -2.51
C CYS A 59 -12.25 -4.57 -1.81
N SER A 60 -11.69 -5.33 -0.88
CA SER A 60 -10.45 -4.99 -0.16
C SER A 60 -9.29 -4.76 -1.13
N SER A 61 -9.17 -5.54 -2.19
CA SER A 61 -8.06 -5.46 -3.14
C SER A 61 -8.04 -4.21 -4.01
N ARG A 62 -9.07 -3.35 -3.94
CA ARG A 62 -9.03 -2.00 -4.51
C ARG A 62 -8.11 -1.05 -3.75
N PHE A 63 -7.62 -1.44 -2.57
CA PHE A 63 -6.79 -0.62 -1.68
C PHE A 63 -5.63 0.11 -2.37
N PRO A 64 -4.83 -0.51 -3.27
CA PRO A 64 -3.71 0.18 -3.91
C PRO A 64 -4.14 1.36 -4.81
N TYR A 65 -5.39 1.42 -5.27
CA TYR A 65 -5.90 2.57 -6.01
C TYR A 65 -6.10 3.81 -5.14
N TYR A 66 -6.19 3.63 -3.82
CA TYR A 66 -6.55 4.70 -2.88
C TYR A 66 -5.36 5.18 -2.04
N VAL A 67 -4.20 4.55 -2.21
CA VAL A 67 -2.96 4.94 -1.54
C VAL A 67 -1.98 5.46 -2.58
N ASN A 68 -1.55 6.71 -2.42
CA ASN A 68 -0.60 7.34 -3.31
C ASN A 68 0.81 6.80 -3.00
N THR A 69 1.13 5.62 -3.49
CA THR A 69 2.44 4.95 -3.49
C THR A 69 2.56 4.15 -4.80
N TYR A 70 3.62 3.36 -4.99
CA TYR A 70 3.52 2.30 -5.97
C TYR A 70 2.50 1.26 -5.49
N GLY A 71 1.78 0.68 -6.45
CA GLY A 71 0.71 -0.27 -6.17
C GLY A 71 0.52 -1.26 -7.31
N LEU A 72 0.22 -2.50 -6.98
CA LEU A 72 -0.12 -3.55 -7.93
C LEU A 72 -1.44 -4.21 -7.52
N HIS A 73 -2.48 -3.98 -8.31
CA HIS A 73 -3.71 -4.76 -8.26
C HIS A 73 -3.51 -5.99 -9.16
N SER A 74 -3.26 -7.13 -8.53
CA SER A 74 -2.79 -8.33 -9.21
C SER A 74 -3.93 -9.28 -9.58
N ILE A 75 -3.70 -10.60 -9.49
CA ILE A 75 -4.69 -11.63 -9.80
C ILE A 75 -5.13 -12.32 -8.51
N HIS A 76 -6.36 -12.85 -8.54
CA HIS A 76 -7.03 -13.41 -7.37
C HIS A 76 -6.15 -14.47 -6.67
N GLY A 77 -5.91 -14.29 -5.38
CA GLY A 77 -5.12 -15.18 -4.54
C GLY A 77 -3.64 -15.32 -4.91
N ARG A 78 -3.06 -14.35 -5.63
CA ARG A 78 -1.62 -14.35 -5.96
C ARG A 78 -0.85 -13.15 -5.45
N ALA A 79 -1.48 -12.28 -4.64
CA ALA A 79 -0.80 -11.14 -4.04
C ALA A 79 0.46 -11.56 -3.25
N PRO A 80 0.44 -12.60 -2.37
CA PRO A 80 1.65 -13.02 -1.67
C PRO A 80 2.73 -13.53 -2.61
N ALA A 81 2.38 -14.32 -3.63
CA ALA A 81 3.35 -14.86 -4.58
C ALA A 81 4.10 -13.74 -5.33
N ILE A 82 3.37 -12.71 -5.78
CA ILE A 82 3.97 -11.58 -6.48
C ILE A 82 4.77 -10.69 -5.52
N ALA A 83 4.24 -10.43 -4.32
CA ALA A 83 4.93 -9.67 -3.29
C ALA A 83 6.24 -10.33 -2.87
N THR A 84 6.29 -11.66 -2.76
CA THR A 84 7.53 -12.40 -2.50
C THR A 84 8.56 -12.18 -3.60
N GLY A 85 8.17 -12.27 -4.87
CA GLY A 85 9.09 -11.99 -5.99
C GLY A 85 9.62 -10.56 -5.96
N LEU A 86 8.75 -9.58 -5.68
CA LEU A 86 9.13 -8.18 -5.55
C LEU A 86 10.12 -7.97 -4.39
N ALA A 87 9.79 -8.44 -3.19
CA ALA A 87 10.63 -8.29 -2.01
C ALA A 87 11.99 -8.99 -2.16
N ALA A 88 12.03 -10.15 -2.84
CA ALA A 88 13.28 -10.87 -3.11
C ALA A 88 14.16 -10.15 -4.14
N SER A 89 13.56 -9.51 -5.14
CA SER A 89 14.29 -8.82 -6.22
C SER A 89 14.71 -7.39 -5.86
N ARG A 90 13.98 -6.74 -4.94
CA ARG A 90 14.15 -5.34 -4.54
C ARG A 90 14.08 -5.20 -3.01
N PRO A 91 15.12 -5.64 -2.28
CA PRO A 91 15.12 -5.72 -0.82
C PRO A 91 15.08 -4.35 -0.13
N GLU A 92 15.33 -3.26 -0.85
CA GLU A 92 15.23 -1.89 -0.34
C GLU A 92 13.79 -1.37 -0.26
N LEU A 93 12.82 -2.02 -0.91
CA LEU A 93 11.43 -1.60 -0.91
C LEU A 93 10.68 -2.11 0.33
N SER A 94 9.78 -1.27 0.84
CA SER A 94 8.78 -1.66 1.83
C SER A 94 7.58 -2.27 1.11
N VAL A 95 7.49 -3.60 1.09
CA VAL A 95 6.44 -4.34 0.37
C VAL A 95 5.32 -4.74 1.33
N TRP A 96 4.09 -4.34 1.01
CA TRP A 96 2.88 -4.59 1.81
C TRP A 96 1.87 -5.40 1.01
N VAL A 97 1.20 -6.34 1.66
CA VAL A 97 0.14 -7.14 1.05
C VAL A 97 -1.19 -6.76 1.68
N VAL A 98 -2.19 -6.44 0.85
CA VAL A 98 -3.58 -6.20 1.27
C VAL A 98 -4.49 -7.13 0.50
N THR A 99 -5.26 -7.93 1.23
CA THR A 99 -6.13 -8.97 0.66
C THR A 99 -7.43 -9.06 1.45
N GLY A 100 -8.47 -9.61 0.82
CA GLY A 100 -9.66 -10.07 1.53
C GLY A 100 -9.45 -11.47 2.08
N ASP A 101 -10.35 -11.90 2.96
CA ASP A 101 -10.40 -13.26 3.48
C ASP A 101 -10.50 -14.30 2.36
N GLY A 102 -11.46 -14.16 1.44
CA GLY A 102 -11.60 -15.06 0.30
C GLY A 102 -10.45 -14.98 -0.70
N ASP A 103 -9.78 -13.83 -0.82
CA ASP A 103 -8.61 -13.68 -1.68
C ASP A 103 -7.37 -14.36 -1.09
N ALA A 104 -7.22 -14.39 0.23
CA ALA A 104 -6.04 -14.96 0.88
C ALA A 104 -6.18 -16.43 1.29
N LEU A 105 -7.40 -16.88 1.61
CA LEU A 105 -7.63 -18.14 2.34
C LEU A 105 -8.54 -19.13 1.58
N SER A 106 -8.95 -18.83 0.34
CA SER A 106 -9.78 -19.72 -0.49
C SER A 106 -9.01 -20.40 -1.63
#